data_AF-A0A3D3RB22-F1
#
_entry.id   AF-A0A3D3RB22-F1
#
_cell.length_a   1.000
_cell.length_b   1.000
_cell.length_c   1.000
_cell.angle_alpha   90.00
_cell.angle_beta   90.00
_cell.angle_gamma   90.00
#
_symmetry.space_group_name_H-M   'P 1'
#
loop_
_entity.id
_entity.type
_entity.pdbx_description
1 polymer ?
#
loop_
_entity_poly.entity_id
_entity_poly.type
_entity_poly.pdbx_seq_one_letter_code
_entity_poly.pdbx_strand_id
1 'polypeptide(L)'
;MASKRDYYEILGVSREVTTIEIKKAYKKLALANHPDRNPGDEEAIKRFKEAAEAFEVLGDDKKRAHYDRYGHADFGAGASQFHDVSDIFSAFGDLFEGFGFRNSSQRGGNRPRQGESLRTSLQIDLLDAAAGCEREIHINRQETCDTCHGTGARPGTEPDECDYCGGAGQVVQSQGFFRVQTTCPRCRGAGKVIVEKCSDCRGEGRIAQETTLEIKVPAGIDNGMQLCLRGEGNPGANGGPRGDLYVVIGVDEHPLFRRQEQELSCHVPITYTQAALGANIEIPTLEGRHDLKVPSGTQPGEVFRLKGLGMPNPHGGRRGDLHVVVQIDVPKKISEREEELLRELAEIEHAEVSSHRSPNRNSFFDKLKEYFTHSD
;
A
#
# COMPACT_ATOMS: atom_id res chain seq x y z
N MET A 1 -3.02 -34.35 -45.29
CA MET A 1 -3.41 -34.72 -43.91
C MET A 1 -2.19 -34.47 -43.04
N ALA A 2 -2.11 -33.32 -42.35
CA ALA A 2 -0.95 -33.02 -41.52
C ALA A 2 -0.90 -34.02 -40.36
N SER A 3 0.12 -34.86 -40.29
CA SER A 3 0.33 -35.76 -39.17
C SER A 3 0.48 -34.92 -37.90
N LYS A 4 -0.33 -35.17 -36.87
CA LYS A 4 -0.13 -34.56 -35.54
C LYS A 4 1.31 -34.83 -35.08
N ARG A 5 1.94 -33.83 -34.46
CA ARG A 5 3.30 -33.95 -33.90
C ARG A 5 3.30 -34.92 -32.73
N ASP A 6 4.39 -35.69 -32.60
CA ASP A 6 4.54 -36.63 -31.49
C ASP A 6 4.55 -35.88 -30.15
N TYR A 7 3.77 -36.35 -29.17
CA TYR A 7 3.72 -35.77 -27.83
C TYR A 7 5.09 -35.72 -27.12
N TYR A 8 5.99 -36.67 -27.41
CA TYR A 8 7.36 -36.64 -26.89
C TYR A 8 8.19 -35.48 -27.49
N GLU A 9 7.98 -35.18 -28.78
CA GLU A 9 8.62 -34.06 -29.46
C GLU A 9 8.05 -32.72 -29.01
N ILE A 10 6.74 -32.66 -28.76
CA ILE A 10 6.07 -31.45 -28.24
C ILE A 10 6.64 -31.08 -26.86
N LEU A 11 6.80 -32.07 -25.97
CA LEU A 11 7.39 -31.85 -24.65
C LEU A 11 8.92 -31.76 -24.66
N GLY A 12 9.58 -32.12 -25.77
CA GLY A 12 11.03 -32.09 -25.91
C GLY A 12 11.74 -33.13 -25.04
N VAL A 13 11.14 -34.32 -24.86
CA VAL A 13 11.65 -35.41 -24.02
C VAL A 13 11.78 -36.71 -24.81
N SER A 14 12.68 -37.60 -24.39
CA SER A 14 12.84 -38.92 -25.00
C SER A 14 11.69 -39.87 -24.61
N ARG A 15 11.49 -40.96 -25.34
CA ARG A 15 10.45 -41.95 -25.03
C ARG A 15 10.71 -42.76 -23.76
N GLU A 16 11.97 -42.86 -23.35
CA GLU A 16 12.43 -43.60 -22.16
C GLU A 16 12.38 -42.77 -20.86
N VAL A 17 11.87 -41.53 -20.96
CA VAL A 17 11.81 -40.56 -19.86
C VAL A 17 10.89 -41.02 -18.72
N THR A 18 11.22 -40.64 -17.48
CA THR A 18 10.35 -40.91 -16.32
C THR A 18 9.15 -39.95 -16.27
N THR A 19 8.04 -40.35 -15.64
CA THR A 19 6.84 -39.50 -15.47
C THR A 19 7.16 -38.19 -14.73
N ILE A 20 8.20 -38.17 -13.89
CA ILE A 20 8.69 -36.97 -13.19
C ILE A 20 9.33 -35.98 -14.18
N GLU A 21 10.10 -36.47 -15.13
CA GLU A 21 10.76 -35.65 -16.14
C GLU A 21 9.77 -35.11 -17.18
N ILE A 22 8.73 -35.88 -17.54
CA ILE A 22 7.60 -35.42 -18.36
C ILE A 22 6.90 -34.23 -17.69
N LYS A 23 6.61 -34.34 -16.38
CA LYS A 23 6.03 -33.24 -15.59
C LYS A 23 6.92 -32.00 -15.57
N LYS A 24 8.23 -32.17 -15.42
CA LYS A 24 9.19 -31.06 -15.45
C LYS A 24 9.24 -30.37 -16.82
N ALA A 25 9.24 -31.14 -17.89
CA ALA A 25 9.27 -30.63 -19.26
C ALA A 25 7.99 -29.84 -19.59
N TYR A 26 6.83 -30.39 -19.25
CA TYR A 26 5.55 -29.68 -19.36
C TYR A 26 5.55 -28.35 -18.60
N LYS A 27 5.97 -28.34 -17.33
CA LYS A 27 6.03 -27.12 -16.52
C LYS A 27 6.90 -26.03 -17.14
N LYS A 28 8.06 -26.41 -17.71
CA LYS A 28 8.96 -25.47 -18.37
C LYS A 28 8.30 -24.84 -19.61
N LEU A 29 7.62 -25.64 -20.42
CA LEU A 29 6.92 -25.17 -21.62
C LEU A 29 5.67 -24.35 -21.29
N ALA A 30 4.91 -24.76 -20.28
CA ALA A 30 3.73 -24.06 -19.81
C ALA A 30 4.06 -22.68 -19.22
N LEU A 31 5.17 -22.55 -18.49
CA LEU A 31 5.64 -21.25 -17.97
C LEU A 31 6.24 -20.35 -19.06
N ALA A 32 6.84 -20.93 -20.10
CA ALA A 32 7.41 -20.17 -21.21
C ALA A 32 6.31 -19.62 -22.13
N ASN A 33 5.24 -20.39 -22.35
CA ASN A 33 4.14 -20.05 -23.25
C ASN A 33 2.87 -19.60 -22.49
N HIS A 34 3.00 -19.17 -21.23
CA HIS A 34 1.85 -18.75 -20.41
C HIS A 34 1.18 -17.49 -20.99
N PRO A 35 -0.16 -17.41 -21.07
CA PRO A 35 -0.88 -16.24 -21.57
C PRO A 35 -0.51 -14.93 -20.86
N ASP A 36 -0.40 -14.94 -19.52
CA ASP A 36 0.00 -13.75 -18.75
C ASP A 36 1.41 -13.24 -19.06
N ARG A 37 2.33 -14.12 -19.47
CA ARG A 37 3.71 -13.73 -19.83
C ARG A 37 3.84 -13.36 -21.30
N ASN A 38 2.90 -13.81 -22.13
CA ASN A 38 2.87 -13.59 -23.58
C ASN A 38 1.49 -13.07 -24.01
N PRO A 39 1.07 -11.88 -23.54
CA PRO A 39 -0.25 -11.35 -23.86
C PRO A 39 -0.36 -11.04 -25.36
N GLY A 40 -1.36 -11.61 -26.03
CA GLY A 40 -1.64 -11.39 -27.45
C GLY A 40 -0.81 -12.23 -28.44
N ASP A 41 0.01 -13.16 -27.97
CA ASP A 41 0.76 -14.08 -28.84
C ASP A 41 -0.05 -15.36 -29.11
N GLU A 42 -0.68 -15.44 -30.29
CA GLU A 42 -1.46 -16.59 -30.73
C GLU A 42 -0.62 -17.87 -30.90
N GLU A 43 0.68 -17.74 -31.20
CA GLU A 43 1.58 -18.87 -31.38
C GLU A 43 1.99 -19.48 -30.05
N ALA A 44 2.23 -18.64 -29.02
CA ALA A 44 2.45 -19.08 -27.65
C ALA A 44 1.22 -19.83 -27.11
N ILE A 45 0.00 -19.31 -27.35
CA ILE A 45 -1.25 -19.98 -26.96
C ILE A 45 -1.37 -21.35 -27.64
N LYS A 46 -1.05 -21.45 -28.93
CA LYS A 46 -1.09 -22.73 -29.65
C LYS A 46 -0.09 -23.75 -29.08
N ARG A 47 1.14 -23.33 -28.81
CA ARG A 47 2.17 -24.19 -28.18
C ARG A 47 1.79 -24.60 -26.76
N PHE A 48 1.13 -23.72 -26.01
CA PHE A 48 0.60 -24.04 -24.69
C PHE A 48 -0.49 -25.12 -24.75
N LYS A 49 -1.44 -25.00 -25.68
CA LYS A 49 -2.48 -26.02 -25.91
C LYS A 49 -1.89 -27.36 -26.33
N GLU A 50 -0.92 -27.37 -27.26
CA GLU A 50 -0.22 -28.60 -27.68
C GLU A 50 0.53 -29.26 -26.52
N ALA A 51 1.21 -28.48 -25.67
CA ALA A 51 1.92 -29.00 -24.50
C ALA A 51 0.98 -29.58 -23.44
N ALA A 52 -0.20 -28.98 -23.25
CA ALA A 52 -1.21 -29.49 -22.33
C ALA A 52 -1.82 -30.82 -22.81
N GLU A 53 -2.15 -30.93 -24.11
CA GLU A 53 -2.62 -32.19 -24.72
C GLU A 53 -1.58 -33.30 -24.57
N ALA A 54 -0.30 -32.98 -24.86
CA ALA A 54 0.80 -33.92 -24.70
C ALA A 54 0.95 -34.40 -23.25
N PHE A 55 0.81 -33.49 -22.29
CA PHE A 55 0.92 -33.81 -20.87
C PHE A 55 -0.28 -34.62 -20.34
N GLU A 56 -1.50 -34.37 -20.83
CA GLU A 56 -2.68 -35.17 -20.45
C GLU A 56 -2.50 -36.66 -20.79
N VAL A 57 -1.87 -36.93 -21.93
CA VAL A 57 -1.62 -38.29 -22.41
C VAL A 57 -0.38 -38.90 -21.77
N LEU A 58 0.74 -38.18 -21.74
CA LEU A 58 2.02 -38.72 -21.27
C LEU A 58 2.18 -38.67 -19.74
N GLY A 59 1.41 -37.85 -19.03
CA GLY A 59 1.46 -37.69 -17.58
C GLY A 59 0.71 -38.77 -16.79
N ASP A 60 -0.17 -39.53 -17.45
CA ASP A 60 -0.88 -40.68 -16.89
C ASP A 60 -0.29 -41.98 -17.46
N ASP A 61 0.14 -42.89 -16.58
CA ASP A 61 0.85 -44.10 -16.99
C ASP A 61 -0.01 -45.03 -17.88
N LYS A 62 -1.34 -45.03 -17.74
CA LYS A 62 -2.25 -45.83 -18.58
C LYS A 62 -2.44 -45.19 -19.95
N LYS A 63 -2.63 -43.86 -20.00
CA LYS A 63 -2.75 -43.11 -21.27
C LYS A 63 -1.44 -43.14 -22.06
N ARG A 64 -0.29 -43.01 -21.39
CA ARG A 64 1.03 -43.15 -21.99
C ARG A 64 1.23 -44.53 -22.61
N ALA A 65 0.95 -45.60 -21.86
CA ALA A 65 1.10 -46.97 -22.38
C ALA A 65 0.13 -47.30 -23.53
N HIS A 66 -0.99 -46.58 -23.64
CA HIS A 66 -1.91 -46.68 -24.77
C HIS A 66 -1.38 -45.91 -25.98
N TYR A 67 -0.91 -44.67 -25.79
CA TYR A 67 -0.24 -43.87 -26.82
C TYR A 67 1.00 -44.56 -27.39
N ASP A 68 1.83 -45.18 -26.55
CA ASP A 68 3.03 -45.90 -26.98
C ASP A 68 2.70 -47.12 -27.87
N ARG A 69 1.49 -47.70 -27.75
CA ARG A 69 1.06 -48.88 -28.52
C ARG A 69 0.30 -48.53 -29.79
N TYR A 70 -0.51 -47.46 -29.78
CA TYR A 70 -1.47 -47.16 -30.85
C TYR A 70 -1.27 -45.77 -31.48
N GLY A 71 -0.30 -44.98 -31.00
CA GLY A 71 -0.06 -43.63 -31.46
C GLY A 71 -1.29 -42.73 -31.29
N HIS A 72 -1.44 -41.74 -32.17
CA HIS A 72 -2.58 -40.80 -32.16
C HIS A 72 -3.90 -41.41 -32.66
N ALA A 73 -3.92 -42.68 -33.11
CA ALA A 73 -5.04 -43.24 -33.87
C ALA A 73 -6.25 -43.67 -33.03
N ASP A 74 -6.10 -43.84 -31.71
CA ASP A 74 -7.12 -44.46 -30.85
C ASP A 74 -7.56 -43.58 -29.66
N PHE A 75 -7.22 -42.28 -29.67
CA PHE A 75 -7.79 -41.28 -28.75
C PHE A 75 -9.11 -40.68 -29.29
N GLY A 76 -9.88 -41.48 -30.03
CA GLY A 76 -11.18 -41.10 -30.56
C GLY A 76 -12.22 -40.99 -29.45
N ALA A 77 -12.73 -39.78 -29.22
CA ALA A 77 -13.88 -39.46 -28.36
C ALA A 77 -13.70 -39.58 -26.83
N GLY A 78 -12.47 -39.63 -26.30
CA GLY A 78 -12.22 -39.70 -24.84
C GLY A 78 -11.05 -38.88 -24.28
N ALA A 79 -10.26 -38.22 -25.12
CA ALA A 79 -9.30 -37.20 -24.67
C ALA A 79 -10.03 -35.85 -24.59
N SER A 80 -9.94 -35.16 -23.45
CA SER A 80 -10.58 -33.86 -23.27
C SER A 80 -10.00 -32.88 -24.29
N GLN A 81 -10.78 -32.58 -25.33
CA GLN A 81 -10.38 -31.58 -26.29
C GLN A 81 -10.54 -30.22 -25.61
N PHE A 82 -9.45 -29.67 -25.10
CA PHE A 82 -9.45 -28.37 -24.45
C PHE A 82 -9.82 -27.30 -25.48
N HIS A 83 -11.06 -26.82 -25.42
CA HIS A 83 -11.57 -25.81 -26.35
C HIS A 83 -11.02 -24.43 -25.98
N ASP A 84 -10.92 -24.13 -24.68
CA ASP A 84 -10.40 -22.86 -24.17
C ASP A 84 -9.25 -23.02 -23.16
N VAL A 85 -8.46 -21.96 -22.99
CA VAL A 85 -7.32 -21.93 -22.07
C VAL A 85 -7.79 -22.00 -20.61
N SER A 86 -8.99 -21.49 -20.30
CA SER A 86 -9.64 -21.64 -19.00
C SER A 86 -9.92 -23.10 -18.63
N ASP A 87 -10.21 -23.96 -19.60
CA ASP A 87 -10.47 -25.39 -19.39
C ASP A 87 -9.18 -26.13 -19.03
N ILE A 88 -8.05 -25.69 -19.58
CA ILE A 88 -6.71 -26.21 -19.25
C ILE A 88 -6.33 -25.80 -17.83
N PHE A 89 -6.58 -24.55 -17.45
CA PHE A 89 -6.26 -24.06 -16.11
C PHE A 89 -7.10 -24.71 -15.02
N SER A 90 -8.37 -25.01 -15.29
CA SER A 90 -9.23 -25.73 -14.36
C SER A 90 -8.87 -27.22 -14.25
N ALA A 91 -8.52 -27.88 -15.36
CA ALA A 91 -8.14 -29.30 -15.35
C ALA A 91 -6.75 -29.58 -14.74
N PHE A 92 -5.82 -28.62 -14.82
CA PHE A 92 -4.44 -28.76 -14.34
C PHE A 92 -4.07 -27.79 -13.20
N GLY A 93 -5.03 -27.05 -12.66
CA GLY A 93 -4.83 -26.11 -11.54
C GLY A 93 -4.23 -26.81 -10.31
N ASP A 94 -4.76 -27.99 -9.97
CA ASP A 94 -4.24 -28.82 -8.88
C ASP A 94 -2.83 -29.36 -9.12
N LEU A 95 -2.38 -29.48 -10.38
CA LEU A 95 -1.02 -29.92 -10.69
C LEU A 95 -0.02 -28.76 -10.59
N PHE A 96 -0.44 -27.55 -10.94
CA PHE A 96 0.34 -26.33 -10.73
C PHE A 96 0.42 -25.95 -9.25
N GLU A 97 -0.64 -26.22 -8.48
CA GLU A 97 -0.70 -26.02 -7.03
C GLU A 97 -0.01 -27.16 -6.26
N GLY A 98 -0.11 -28.40 -6.75
CA GLY A 98 0.37 -29.62 -6.09
C GLY A 98 1.83 -30.03 -6.35
N PHE A 99 2.53 -29.45 -7.34
CA PHE A 99 3.93 -29.78 -7.66
C PHE A 99 4.85 -28.55 -7.87
N GLY A 100 4.71 -27.55 -6.99
CA GLY A 100 5.86 -26.74 -6.55
C GLY A 100 5.92 -25.29 -7.02
N PHE A 101 5.09 -24.42 -6.44
CA PHE A 101 5.49 -23.06 -6.06
C PHE A 101 5.51 -22.82 -4.55
N ARG A 102 5.37 -23.88 -3.74
CA ARG A 102 5.94 -23.94 -2.39
C ARG A 102 7.01 -25.02 -2.32
N ASN A 103 8.16 -24.70 -2.90
CA ASN A 103 9.42 -25.31 -2.51
C ASN A 103 9.92 -24.73 -1.17
N SER A 104 9.01 -24.31 -0.28
CA SER A 104 9.25 -24.53 1.13
C SER A 104 8.85 -25.97 1.38
N SER A 105 9.85 -26.84 1.44
CA SER A 105 9.83 -27.87 2.46
C SER A 105 9.24 -27.21 3.72
N GLN A 106 8.01 -27.54 4.08
CA GLN A 106 7.51 -27.35 5.42
C GLN A 106 8.19 -28.43 6.29
N ARG A 107 9.53 -28.46 6.21
CA ARG A 107 10.41 -28.96 7.25
C ARG A 107 10.03 -28.14 8.48
N GLY A 108 9.50 -28.86 9.46
CA GLY A 108 8.70 -28.33 10.55
C GLY A 108 9.35 -27.19 11.31
N GLY A 109 8.49 -26.41 11.96
CA GLY A 109 8.70 -25.83 13.30
C GLY A 109 9.80 -24.80 13.54
N ASN A 110 10.99 -25.00 12.98
CA ASN A 110 12.24 -24.49 13.53
C ASN A 110 13.13 -23.74 12.52
N ARG A 111 12.59 -23.31 11.36
CA ARG A 111 13.35 -22.44 10.45
C ARG A 111 13.40 -21.00 11.00
N PRO A 112 14.49 -20.25 10.74
CA PRO A 112 14.53 -18.82 10.99
C PRO A 112 13.33 -18.13 10.31
N ARG A 113 12.51 -17.45 11.09
CA ARG A 113 11.36 -16.67 10.61
C ARG A 113 11.55 -15.22 10.99
N GLN A 114 11.34 -14.32 10.04
CA GLN A 114 11.38 -12.89 10.31
C GLN A 114 10.35 -12.55 11.39
N GLY A 115 10.70 -11.61 12.26
CA GLY A 115 9.80 -11.08 13.27
C GLY A 115 8.67 -10.28 12.65
N GLU A 116 7.61 -10.08 13.41
CA GLU A 116 6.47 -9.28 12.98
C GLU A 116 6.87 -7.80 12.86
N SER A 117 6.49 -7.20 11.74
CA SER A 117 6.67 -5.76 11.55
C SER A 117 5.65 -4.98 12.37
N LEU A 118 6.07 -3.84 12.91
CA LEU A 118 5.24 -2.96 13.71
C LEU A 118 4.76 -1.78 12.86
N ARG A 119 3.63 -1.20 13.24
CA ARG A 119 3.10 0.03 12.64
C ARG A 119 2.76 1.03 13.73
N THR A 120 3.21 2.26 13.56
CA THR A 120 2.86 3.39 14.42
C THR A 120 2.55 4.63 13.58
N SER A 121 2.00 5.66 14.21
CA SER A 121 1.69 6.94 13.57
C SER A 121 2.40 8.08 14.29
N LEU A 122 2.95 9.02 13.52
CA LEU A 122 3.56 10.24 14.01
C LEU A 122 2.81 11.43 13.40
N GLN A 123 2.26 12.30 14.24
CA GLN A 123 1.65 13.56 13.80
C GLN A 123 2.71 14.66 13.81
N ILE A 124 2.74 15.47 12.75
CA ILE A 124 3.63 16.62 12.61
C ILE A 124 2.87 17.82 12.05
N ASP A 125 3.33 19.02 12.38
CA ASP A 125 2.82 20.24 11.80
C ASP A 125 3.23 20.40 10.34
N LEU A 126 2.46 21.16 9.57
CA LEU A 126 2.80 21.50 8.18
C LEU A 126 4.18 22.20 8.06
N LEU A 127 4.54 23.02 9.04
CA LEU A 127 5.83 23.73 9.08
C LEU A 127 7.00 22.75 9.27
N ASP A 128 6.85 21.79 10.19
CA ASP A 128 7.83 20.72 10.40
C ASP A 128 7.93 19.83 9.16
N ALA A 129 6.79 19.51 8.54
CA ALA A 129 6.77 18.74 7.30
C ALA A 129 7.50 19.49 6.16
N ALA A 130 7.47 20.82 6.14
CA ALA A 130 8.17 21.62 5.14
C ALA A 130 9.68 21.72 5.39
N ALA A 131 10.10 21.91 6.64
CA ALA A 131 11.52 22.04 7.00
C ALA A 131 12.24 20.68 7.10
N GLY A 132 11.51 19.61 7.39
CA GLY A 132 12.07 18.36 7.90
C GLY A 132 12.40 18.50 9.39
N CYS A 133 12.21 17.42 10.15
CA CYS A 133 12.42 17.45 11.59
C CYS A 133 12.95 16.11 12.11
N GLU A 134 13.56 16.14 13.29
CA GLU A 134 13.91 14.95 14.06
C GLU A 134 12.91 14.83 15.22
N ARG A 135 12.28 13.66 15.33
CA ARG A 135 11.24 13.38 16.32
C ARG A 135 11.53 12.06 17.01
N GLU A 136 11.40 12.04 18.32
CA GLU A 136 11.44 10.81 19.11
C GLU A 136 10.05 10.17 19.14
N ILE A 137 10.00 8.86 18.95
CA ILE A 137 8.79 8.07 19.14
C ILE A 137 9.03 6.99 20.20
N HIS A 138 8.00 6.74 21.00
CA HIS A 138 8.00 5.63 21.95
C HIS A 138 7.17 4.49 21.36
N ILE A 139 7.79 3.32 21.25
CA ILE A 139 7.13 2.11 20.78
C ILE A 139 7.22 1.01 21.82
N ASN A 140 6.13 0.28 21.98
CA ASN A 140 6.11 -0.97 22.73
C ASN A 140 6.38 -2.12 21.76
N ARG A 141 7.56 -2.72 21.86
CA ARG A 141 7.94 -3.87 21.04
C ARG A 141 8.38 -5.04 21.90
N GLN A 142 8.36 -6.22 21.31
CA GLN A 142 9.02 -7.36 21.92
C GLN A 142 10.53 -7.22 21.76
N GLU A 143 11.28 -7.58 22.79
CA GLU A 143 12.72 -7.75 22.76
C GLU A 143 13.06 -9.19 23.10
N THR A 144 14.21 -9.66 22.60
CA THR A 144 14.71 -10.99 22.98
C THR A 144 15.02 -10.96 24.47
N CYS A 145 14.52 -11.95 25.22
CA CYS A 145 14.75 -11.98 26.66
C CYS A 145 16.24 -12.14 26.95
N ASP A 146 16.84 -11.17 27.64
CA ASP A 146 18.27 -11.16 27.98
C ASP A 146 18.68 -12.38 28.83
N THR A 147 17.79 -12.86 29.69
CA THR A 147 18.07 -13.96 30.61
C THR A 147 18.20 -15.30 29.90
N CYS A 148 17.36 -15.58 28.90
CA CYS A 148 17.36 -16.88 28.19
C CYS A 148 17.85 -16.78 26.75
N HIS A 149 18.20 -15.59 26.28
CA HIS A 149 18.61 -15.28 24.90
C HIS A 149 17.66 -15.87 23.83
N GLY A 150 16.35 -15.88 24.10
CA GLY A 150 15.33 -16.38 23.17
C GLY A 150 15.04 -17.88 23.25
N THR A 151 15.72 -18.64 24.11
CA THR A 151 15.47 -20.08 24.28
C THR A 151 14.19 -20.39 25.06
N GLY A 152 13.73 -19.43 25.89
CA GLY A 152 12.59 -19.61 26.80
C GLY A 152 12.88 -20.52 28.00
N ALA A 153 14.03 -21.21 28.02
CA ALA A 153 14.46 -22.05 29.12
C ALA A 153 15.18 -21.24 30.20
N ARG A 154 15.18 -21.75 31.43
CA ARG A 154 15.94 -21.15 32.53
C ARG A 154 17.45 -21.17 32.19
N PRO A 155 18.23 -20.13 32.56
CA PRO A 155 19.68 -20.13 32.39
C PRO A 155 20.32 -21.42 32.94
N GLY A 156 21.13 -22.07 32.11
CA GLY A 156 21.78 -23.35 32.43
C GLY A 156 20.96 -24.61 32.14
N THR A 157 19.73 -24.46 31.64
CA THR A 157 18.91 -25.56 31.14
C THR A 157 18.63 -25.38 29.65
N GLU A 158 18.51 -26.49 28.92
CA GLU A 158 18.17 -26.46 27.50
C GLU A 158 16.78 -27.06 27.26
N PRO A 159 16.06 -26.63 26.21
CA PRO A 159 14.81 -27.25 25.84
C PRO A 159 15.04 -28.70 25.37
N ASP A 160 14.36 -29.65 26.02
CA ASP A 160 14.43 -31.06 25.67
C ASP A 160 13.74 -31.36 24.35
N GLU A 161 14.22 -32.38 23.64
CA GLU A 161 13.55 -32.86 22.43
C GLU A 161 12.17 -33.41 22.77
N CYS A 162 11.17 -33.06 21.97
CA CYS A 162 9.80 -33.52 22.21
C CYS A 162 9.68 -35.02 21.92
N ASP A 163 9.66 -35.82 22.99
CA ASP A 163 9.42 -37.27 23.00
C ASP A 163 8.22 -37.74 22.15
N TYR A 164 7.13 -36.98 22.09
CA TYR A 164 5.93 -37.34 21.33
C TYR A 164 6.13 -37.29 19.81
N CYS A 165 6.99 -36.40 19.31
CA CYS A 165 7.24 -36.24 17.87
C CYS A 165 8.71 -36.49 17.46
N GLY A 166 9.59 -36.85 18.40
CA GLY A 166 11.02 -37.02 18.16
C GLY A 166 11.64 -35.80 17.47
N GLY A 167 11.36 -34.60 17.98
CA GLY A 167 11.90 -33.36 17.40
C GLY A 167 11.23 -32.88 16.11
N ALA A 168 10.37 -33.69 15.48
CA ALA A 168 9.80 -33.37 14.17
C ALA A 168 8.78 -32.21 14.19
N GLY A 169 8.21 -31.88 15.35
CA GLY A 169 7.18 -30.84 15.51
C GLY A 169 5.81 -31.21 14.93
N GLN A 170 5.71 -32.32 14.20
CA GLN A 170 4.48 -32.81 13.59
C GLN A 170 4.37 -34.31 13.83
N VAL A 171 3.15 -34.80 13.89
CA VAL A 171 2.85 -36.22 14.01
C VAL A 171 2.06 -36.66 12.80
N VAL A 172 2.45 -37.80 12.24
CA VAL A 172 1.80 -38.40 11.07
C VAL A 172 0.84 -39.46 11.58
N GLN A 173 -0.45 -39.26 11.35
CA GLN A 173 -1.47 -40.27 11.58
C GLN A 173 -1.76 -40.96 10.25
N SER A 174 -1.44 -42.25 10.16
CA SER A 174 -1.75 -43.08 9.00
C SER A 174 -2.95 -43.96 9.30
N GLN A 175 -4.06 -43.77 8.58
CA GLN A 175 -5.19 -44.69 8.58
C GLN A 175 -5.38 -45.25 7.16
N GLY A 176 -4.97 -46.50 6.97
CA GLY A 176 -4.95 -47.14 5.65
C GLY A 176 -4.03 -46.41 4.67
N PHE A 177 -4.58 -46.02 3.52
CA PHE A 177 -3.85 -45.29 2.46
C PHE A 177 -3.79 -43.77 2.68
N PHE A 178 -4.51 -43.23 3.66
CA PHE A 178 -4.46 -41.81 4.00
C PHE A 178 -3.40 -41.54 5.07
N ARG A 179 -2.50 -40.59 4.79
CA ARG A 179 -1.56 -40.03 5.75
C ARG A 179 -1.94 -38.59 6.01
N VAL A 180 -2.36 -38.29 7.24
CA VAL A 180 -2.67 -36.93 7.68
C VAL A 180 -1.56 -36.47 8.62
N GLN A 181 -0.97 -35.32 8.30
CA GLN A 181 0.08 -34.70 9.11
C GLN A 181 -0.53 -33.60 9.95
N THR A 182 -0.44 -33.74 11.26
CA THR A 182 -0.98 -32.77 12.22
C THR A 182 0.16 -32.18 13.04
N THR A 183 0.04 -30.93 13.49
CA THR A 183 0.99 -30.33 14.44
C THR A 183 1.02 -31.14 15.73
N CYS A 184 2.21 -31.42 16.25
CA CYS A 184 2.37 -32.15 17.50
C CYS A 184 1.64 -31.40 18.64
N PRO A 185 0.68 -32.02 19.36
CA PRO A 185 -0.08 -31.35 20.41
C PRO A 185 0.78 -31.00 21.62
N ARG A 186 1.88 -31.73 21.86
CA ARG A 186 2.77 -31.55 23.01
C ARG A 186 3.70 -30.35 22.85
N CYS A 187 4.41 -30.25 21.73
CA CYS A 187 5.33 -29.14 21.46
C CYS A 187 4.71 -28.03 20.60
N ARG A 188 3.44 -28.17 20.19
CA ARG A 188 2.71 -27.22 19.33
C ARG A 188 3.47 -26.83 18.05
N GLY A 189 4.25 -27.75 17.50
CA GLY A 189 5.06 -27.48 16.32
C GLY A 189 6.52 -27.09 16.59
N ALA A 190 6.92 -26.80 17.83
CA ALA A 190 8.28 -26.33 18.13
C ALA A 190 9.36 -27.43 18.05
N GLY A 191 8.98 -28.71 18.15
CA GLY A 191 9.91 -29.84 18.17
C GLY A 191 10.67 -30.01 19.50
N LYS A 192 10.70 -28.98 20.34
CA LYS A 192 11.28 -29.01 21.69
C LYS A 192 10.24 -28.67 22.76
N VAL A 193 10.47 -29.12 23.99
CA VAL A 193 9.64 -28.81 25.16
C VAL A 193 10.52 -28.15 26.21
N ILE A 194 10.10 -26.98 26.68
CA ILE A 194 10.78 -26.27 27.76
C ILE A 194 10.26 -26.86 29.09
N VAL A 195 11.12 -27.64 29.76
CA VAL A 195 10.79 -28.23 31.07
C VAL A 195 10.93 -27.17 32.16
N GLU A 196 12.08 -26.49 32.22
CA GLU A 196 12.30 -25.36 33.13
C GLU A 196 12.14 -24.04 32.39
N LYS A 197 11.02 -23.36 32.63
CA LYS A 197 10.74 -22.06 32.01
C LYS A 197 11.58 -20.95 32.63
N CYS A 198 12.05 -20.03 31.81
CA CYS A 198 12.67 -18.79 32.27
C CYS A 198 11.68 -17.99 33.13
N SER A 199 12.15 -17.39 34.24
CA SER A 199 11.33 -16.57 35.13
C SER A 199 10.78 -15.32 34.45
N ASP A 200 11.62 -14.67 33.65
CA ASP A 200 11.37 -13.31 33.17
C ASP A 200 10.43 -13.29 31.96
N CYS A 201 10.64 -14.20 30.99
CA CYS A 201 9.76 -14.36 29.83
C CYS A 201 8.73 -15.50 29.96
N ARG A 202 8.72 -16.23 31.10
CA ARG A 202 7.78 -17.33 31.38
C ARG A 202 7.69 -18.41 30.28
N GLY A 203 8.78 -18.64 29.55
CA GLY A 203 8.86 -19.61 28.47
C GLY A 203 8.57 -19.06 27.07
N GLU A 204 8.29 -17.77 26.91
CA GLU A 204 8.03 -17.14 25.61
C GLU A 204 9.32 -16.79 24.84
N GLY A 205 10.45 -16.64 25.54
CA GLY A 205 11.73 -16.24 24.95
C GLY A 205 11.82 -14.75 24.60
N ARG A 206 10.76 -13.98 24.83
CA ARG A 206 10.67 -12.55 24.52
C ARG A 206 10.00 -11.79 25.66
N ILE A 207 10.29 -10.50 25.77
CA ILE A 207 9.71 -9.61 26.77
C ILE A 207 9.22 -8.34 26.08
N ALA A 208 8.09 -7.77 26.52
CA ALA A 208 7.64 -6.48 26.03
C ALA A 208 8.48 -5.38 26.68
N GLN A 209 9.04 -4.49 25.87
CA GLN A 209 9.86 -3.37 26.32
C GLN A 209 9.48 -2.10 25.55
N GLU A 210 9.36 -1.00 26.29
CA GLU A 210 9.22 0.32 25.70
C GLU A 210 10.58 0.81 25.21
N THR A 211 10.65 1.18 23.94
CA THR A 211 11.87 1.65 23.28
C THR A 211 11.62 3.02 22.67
N THR A 212 12.51 3.97 22.94
CA THR A 212 12.52 5.28 22.28
C THR A 212 13.39 5.20 21.03
N LEU A 213 12.85 5.62 19.89
CA LEU A 213 13.56 5.68 18.62
C LEU A 213 13.53 7.10 18.09
N GLU A 214 14.68 7.57 17.62
CA GLU A 214 14.81 8.85 16.94
C GLU A 214 14.55 8.66 15.44
N ILE A 215 13.63 9.45 14.89
CA ILE A 215 13.22 9.39 13.49
C ILE A 215 13.53 10.70 12.82
N LYS A 216 14.28 10.60 11.72
CA LYS A 216 14.52 11.72 10.82
C LYS A 216 13.43 11.77 9.76
N VAL A 217 12.56 12.76 9.85
CA VAL A 217 11.49 13.03 8.88
C VAL A 217 12.05 13.92 7.77
N PRO A 218 12.06 13.46 6.50
CA PRO A 218 12.56 14.26 5.40
C PRO A 218 11.64 15.45 5.10
N ALA A 219 12.25 16.55 4.66
CA ALA A 219 11.51 17.74 4.23
C ALA A 219 10.59 17.41 3.04
N GLY A 220 9.37 17.95 3.07
CA GLY A 220 8.37 17.80 2.04
C GLY A 220 7.42 16.61 2.22
N ILE A 221 7.57 15.84 3.30
CA ILE A 221 6.79 14.60 3.51
C ILE A 221 5.30 14.90 3.47
N ASP A 222 4.52 14.07 2.78
CA ASP A 222 3.07 14.26 2.61
C ASP A 222 2.27 13.44 3.63
N ASN A 223 1.02 13.84 3.82
CA ASN A 223 0.10 13.14 4.71
C ASN A 223 -0.13 11.70 4.24
N GLY A 224 0.00 10.74 5.15
CA GLY A 224 -0.15 9.31 4.87
C GLY A 224 1.11 8.63 4.32
N MET A 225 2.20 9.36 4.08
CA MET A 225 3.49 8.75 3.70
C MET A 225 4.02 7.84 4.81
N GLN A 226 4.75 6.79 4.42
CA GLN A 226 5.27 5.79 5.34
C GLN A 226 6.80 5.81 5.35
N LEU A 227 7.39 5.97 6.54
CA LEU A 227 8.81 5.79 6.79
C LEU A 227 9.05 4.36 7.29
N CYS A 228 10.00 3.66 6.68
CA CYS A 228 10.36 2.30 7.05
C CYS A 228 11.72 2.28 7.77
N LEU A 229 11.69 1.94 9.06
CA LEU A 229 12.87 1.73 9.89
C LEU A 229 13.17 0.23 9.93
N ARG A 230 14.21 -0.16 9.20
CA ARG A 230 14.55 -1.58 8.99
C ARG A 230 15.07 -2.21 10.27
N GLY A 231 14.55 -3.37 10.62
CA GLY A 231 14.99 -4.12 11.80
C GLY A 231 14.54 -3.55 13.14
N GLU A 232 13.72 -2.50 13.16
CA GLU A 232 13.20 -1.90 14.40
C GLU A 232 11.86 -2.53 14.87
N GLY A 233 11.38 -3.56 14.17
CA GLY A 233 10.20 -4.35 14.56
C GLY A 233 10.51 -5.44 15.60
N ASN A 234 9.60 -6.40 15.74
CA ASN A 234 9.76 -7.48 16.73
C ASN A 234 10.90 -8.43 16.34
N PRO A 235 11.54 -9.12 17.31
CA PRO A 235 12.53 -10.16 17.06
C PRO A 235 11.96 -11.31 16.23
N GLY A 236 12.80 -11.86 15.35
CA GLY A 236 12.49 -13.08 14.62
C GLY A 236 12.47 -14.31 15.51
N ALA A 237 11.87 -15.39 15.00
CA ALA A 237 11.86 -16.69 15.68
C ALA A 237 12.98 -17.58 15.11
N ASN A 238 13.54 -18.45 15.95
CA ASN A 238 14.56 -19.44 15.56
C ASN A 238 15.78 -18.84 14.84
N GLY A 239 16.27 -17.68 15.30
CA GLY A 239 17.40 -16.97 14.68
C GLY A 239 17.04 -16.20 13.41
N GLY A 240 15.76 -15.96 13.14
CA GLY A 240 15.33 -15.09 12.04
C GLY A 240 15.59 -13.60 12.33
N PRO A 241 15.69 -12.76 11.28
CA PRO A 241 15.90 -11.33 11.44
C PRO A 241 14.69 -10.65 12.09
N ARG A 242 14.89 -9.44 12.60
CA ARG A 242 13.80 -8.60 13.11
C ARG A 242 12.82 -8.22 12.00
N GLY A 243 11.57 -7.95 12.39
CA GLY A 243 10.63 -7.23 11.55
C GLY A 243 11.04 -5.77 11.37
N ASP A 244 10.30 -5.04 10.56
CA ASP A 244 10.53 -3.61 10.32
C ASP A 244 9.50 -2.77 11.09
N LEU A 245 9.79 -1.49 11.30
CA LEU A 245 8.83 -0.53 11.85
C LEU A 245 8.38 0.44 10.76
N TYR A 246 7.07 0.45 10.50
CA TYR A 246 6.43 1.37 9.57
C TYR A 246 5.81 2.52 10.35
N VAL A 247 6.33 3.73 10.13
CA VAL A 247 5.82 4.95 10.75
C VAL A 247 5.02 5.71 9.71
N VAL A 248 3.71 5.79 9.93
CA VAL A 248 2.81 6.57 9.07
C VAL A 248 2.81 8.01 9.56
N ILE A 249 3.19 8.93 8.68
CA ILE A 249 3.19 10.35 9.00
C ILE A 249 1.80 10.91 8.75
N GLY A 250 1.24 11.54 9.78
CA GLY A 250 0.08 12.42 9.67
C GLY A 250 0.57 13.86 9.69
N VAL A 251 0.09 14.68 8.75
CA VAL A 251 0.38 16.11 8.72
C VAL A 251 -0.88 16.86 9.13
N ASP A 252 -0.78 17.64 10.20
CA ASP A 252 -1.89 18.42 10.72
C ASP A 252 -2.27 19.57 9.77
N GLU A 253 -3.57 19.88 9.71
CA GLU A 253 -4.08 20.97 8.90
C GLU A 253 -3.66 22.32 9.48
N HIS A 254 -3.10 23.20 8.63
CA HIS A 254 -2.69 24.53 9.05
C HIS A 254 -3.81 25.56 8.84
N PRO A 255 -4.05 26.50 9.78
CA PRO A 255 -5.14 27.47 9.66
C PRO A 255 -5.00 28.43 8.47
N LEU A 256 -3.76 28.76 8.08
CA LEU A 256 -3.49 29.70 6.98
C LEU A 256 -3.20 29.02 5.64
N PHE A 257 -2.73 27.78 5.66
CA PHE A 257 -2.19 27.12 4.47
C PHE A 257 -2.96 25.84 4.21
N ARG A 258 -3.41 25.69 2.97
CA ARG A 258 -3.95 24.44 2.45
C ARG A 258 -2.97 23.86 1.46
N ARG A 259 -2.50 22.65 1.77
CA ARG A 259 -1.57 21.90 0.93
C ARG A 259 -2.34 21.06 -0.10
N GLN A 260 -1.91 21.13 -1.34
CA GLN A 260 -2.31 20.23 -2.42
C GLN A 260 -1.03 19.69 -3.07
N GLU A 261 -0.62 18.49 -2.66
CA GLU A 261 0.65 17.87 -3.05
C GLU A 261 1.86 18.77 -2.73
N GLN A 262 2.46 19.41 -3.74
CA GLN A 262 3.59 20.33 -3.59
C GLN A 262 3.15 21.80 -3.54
N GLU A 263 1.95 22.09 -4.03
CA GLU A 263 1.42 23.44 -4.10
C GLU A 263 0.78 23.82 -2.76
N LEU A 264 0.98 25.06 -2.35
CA LEU A 264 0.31 25.64 -1.18
C LEU A 264 -0.67 26.70 -1.64
N SER A 265 -1.77 26.83 -0.91
CA SER A 265 -2.70 27.93 -1.07
C SER A 265 -2.95 28.62 0.27
N CYS A 266 -3.01 29.94 0.26
CA CYS A 266 -3.43 30.73 1.40
C CYS A 266 -4.43 31.79 0.98
N HIS A 267 -5.36 32.11 1.87
CA HIS A 267 -6.31 33.19 1.66
C HIS A 267 -5.81 34.43 2.38
N VAL A 268 -5.66 35.52 1.63
CA VAL A 268 -5.20 36.79 2.20
C VAL A 268 -6.32 37.82 2.05
N PRO A 269 -6.89 38.29 3.19
CA PRO A 269 -7.87 39.35 3.17
C PRO A 269 -7.18 40.68 2.84
N ILE A 270 -7.72 41.41 1.86
CA ILE A 270 -7.33 42.79 1.55
C ILE A 270 -8.56 43.69 1.59
N THR A 271 -8.36 44.98 1.84
CA THR A 271 -9.46 45.95 1.80
C THR A 271 -9.83 46.30 0.35
N TYR A 272 -11.06 46.77 0.15
CA TYR A 272 -11.49 47.30 -1.16
C TYR A 272 -10.54 48.38 -1.69
N THR A 273 -10.09 49.28 -0.82
CA THR A 273 -9.16 50.35 -1.18
C THR A 273 -7.80 49.82 -1.65
N GLN A 274 -7.28 48.77 -1.00
CA GLN A 274 -6.04 48.11 -1.43
C GLN A 274 -6.21 47.41 -2.78
N ALA A 275 -7.35 46.77 -3.02
CA ALA A 275 -7.65 46.11 -4.30
C ALA A 275 -7.77 47.14 -5.45
N ALA A 276 -8.47 48.26 -5.20
CA ALA A 276 -8.73 49.29 -6.19
C ALA A 276 -7.47 50.11 -6.53
N LEU A 277 -6.73 50.57 -5.51
CA LEU A 277 -5.59 51.48 -5.69
C LEU A 277 -4.25 50.74 -5.85
N GLY A 278 -4.22 49.45 -5.52
CA GLY A 278 -2.99 48.67 -5.39
C GLY A 278 -2.35 48.88 -4.01
N ALA A 279 -1.59 47.89 -3.56
CA ALA A 279 -0.93 47.90 -2.27
C ALA A 279 0.29 46.97 -2.27
N ASN A 280 1.22 47.21 -1.35
CA ASN A 280 2.22 46.21 -0.97
C ASN A 280 1.77 45.61 0.35
N ILE A 281 1.49 44.31 0.35
CA ILE A 281 1.05 43.58 1.54
C ILE A 281 2.09 42.53 1.91
N GLU A 282 2.26 42.30 3.20
CA GLU A 282 3.15 41.26 3.72
C GLU A 282 2.35 39.97 3.89
N ILE A 283 2.81 38.88 3.27
CA ILE A 283 2.15 37.57 3.31
C ILE A 283 3.01 36.55 4.07
N PRO A 284 2.37 35.63 4.82
CA PRO A 284 3.07 34.54 5.46
C PRO A 284 3.49 33.49 4.43
N THR A 285 4.69 32.94 4.63
CA THR A 285 5.24 31.79 3.90
C THR A 285 5.72 30.75 4.91
N LEU A 286 6.11 29.57 4.44
CA LEU A 286 6.65 28.53 5.32
C LEU A 286 7.97 28.91 6.01
N GLU A 287 8.75 29.81 5.40
CA GLU A 287 10.10 30.20 5.86
C GLU A 287 10.13 31.58 6.54
N GLY A 288 9.00 32.28 6.57
CA GLY A 288 8.92 33.64 7.11
C GLY A 288 7.90 34.49 6.36
N ARG A 289 8.29 35.70 5.99
CA ARG A 289 7.40 36.70 5.38
C ARG A 289 7.88 37.09 3.99
N HIS A 290 6.95 37.41 3.10
CA HIS A 290 7.25 37.83 1.74
C HIS A 290 6.39 39.04 1.37
N ASP A 291 6.96 40.02 0.68
CA ASP A 291 6.22 41.18 0.20
C ASP A 291 5.52 40.86 -1.12
N LEU A 292 4.20 41.02 -1.16
CA LEU A 292 3.39 40.86 -2.36
C LEU A 292 2.89 42.23 -2.83
N LYS A 293 3.27 42.58 -4.07
CA LYS A 293 2.75 43.77 -4.75
C LYS A 293 1.43 43.43 -5.44
N VAL A 294 0.34 43.96 -4.90
CA VAL A 294 -1.01 43.86 -5.44
C VAL A 294 -1.23 45.01 -6.44
N PRO A 295 -1.49 44.74 -7.72
CA PRO A 295 -1.78 45.76 -8.71
C PRO A 295 -3.14 46.42 -8.46
N SER A 296 -3.30 47.66 -8.94
CA SER A 296 -4.59 48.36 -8.93
C SER A 296 -5.61 47.61 -9.80
N GLY A 297 -6.84 47.50 -9.31
CA GLY A 297 -7.93 46.81 -10.02
C GLY A 297 -7.93 45.29 -9.82
N THR A 298 -7.22 44.78 -8.80
CA THR A 298 -7.21 43.36 -8.44
C THR A 298 -8.61 42.89 -8.10
N GLN A 299 -9.02 41.76 -8.66
CA GLN A 299 -10.37 41.22 -8.45
C GLN A 299 -10.43 40.28 -7.23
N PRO A 300 -11.58 40.19 -6.54
CA PRO A 300 -11.78 39.15 -5.53
C PRO A 300 -11.61 37.75 -6.12
N GLY A 301 -10.87 36.88 -5.45
CA GLY A 301 -10.57 35.53 -5.90
C GLY A 301 -9.40 35.42 -6.87
N GLU A 302 -8.79 36.55 -7.27
CA GLU A 302 -7.58 36.54 -8.09
C GLU A 302 -6.43 35.83 -7.36
N VAL A 303 -5.65 35.05 -8.12
CA VAL A 303 -4.62 34.16 -7.58
C VAL A 303 -3.24 34.66 -7.99
N PHE A 304 -2.45 35.09 -7.00
CA PHE A 304 -1.04 35.43 -7.20
C PHE A 304 -0.17 34.21 -6.95
N ARG A 305 0.57 33.80 -7.99
CA ARG A 305 1.48 32.65 -7.92
C ARG A 305 2.90 33.10 -7.57
N LEU A 306 3.41 32.62 -6.44
CA LEU A 306 4.77 32.86 -5.98
C LEU A 306 5.62 31.61 -6.16
N LYS A 307 6.55 31.68 -7.10
CA LYS A 307 7.35 30.53 -7.53
C LYS A 307 8.35 30.10 -6.46
N GLY A 308 8.38 28.81 -6.14
CA GLY A 308 9.35 28.22 -5.23
C GLY A 308 9.10 28.45 -3.74
N LEU A 309 7.90 28.94 -3.37
CA LEU A 309 7.50 29.15 -1.97
C LEU A 309 6.49 28.10 -1.45
N GLY A 310 6.28 27.00 -2.19
CA GLY A 310 5.43 25.88 -1.80
C GLY A 310 6.15 24.79 -0.99
N MET A 311 5.70 23.55 -1.07
CA MET A 311 6.34 22.42 -0.38
C MET A 311 7.54 21.88 -1.17
N PRO A 312 8.63 21.48 -0.48
CA PRO A 312 9.74 20.77 -1.14
C PRO A 312 9.32 19.35 -1.52
N ASN A 313 10.04 18.75 -2.47
CA ASN A 313 9.81 17.36 -2.88
C ASN A 313 10.67 16.40 -2.03
N PRO A 314 10.07 15.41 -1.34
CA PRO A 314 10.80 14.42 -0.54
C PRO A 314 11.86 13.63 -1.32
N HIS A 315 11.61 13.38 -2.61
CA HIS A 315 12.47 12.55 -3.46
C HIS A 315 13.55 13.37 -4.18
N GLY A 316 13.68 14.65 -3.83
CA GLY A 316 14.47 15.61 -4.59
C GLY A 316 13.70 16.11 -5.82
N GLY A 317 13.90 17.37 -6.17
CA GLY A 317 13.22 18.00 -7.29
C GLY A 317 12.95 19.47 -7.06
N ARG A 318 12.11 20.04 -7.94
CA ARG A 318 11.66 21.42 -7.81
C ARG A 318 10.68 21.53 -6.64
N ARG A 319 10.80 22.63 -5.91
CA ARG A 319 9.82 23.04 -4.90
C ARG A 319 8.53 23.52 -5.58
N GLY A 320 7.38 23.23 -4.98
CA GLY A 320 6.11 23.78 -5.42
C GLY A 320 6.03 25.30 -5.23
N ASP A 321 4.89 25.87 -5.60
CA ASP A 321 4.63 27.29 -5.54
C ASP A 321 3.57 27.61 -4.46
N LEU A 322 3.49 28.88 -4.08
CA LEU A 322 2.46 29.38 -3.17
C LEU A 322 1.43 30.18 -3.98
N HIS A 323 0.17 29.78 -3.87
CA HIS A 323 -0.98 30.42 -4.47
C HIS A 323 -1.70 31.29 -3.43
N VAL A 324 -1.53 32.59 -3.57
CA VAL A 324 -2.19 33.58 -2.70
C VAL A 324 -3.52 33.95 -3.33
N VAL A 325 -4.62 33.52 -2.72
CA VAL A 325 -5.97 33.83 -3.15
C VAL A 325 -6.44 35.07 -2.41
N VAL A 326 -6.68 36.14 -3.16
CA VAL A 326 -7.12 37.41 -2.58
C VAL A 326 -8.61 37.36 -2.25
N GLN A 327 -8.98 37.81 -1.06
CA GLN A 327 -10.36 37.99 -0.65
C GLN A 327 -10.57 39.42 -0.20
N ILE A 328 -11.66 40.05 -0.63
CA ILE A 328 -12.01 41.39 -0.15
C ILE A 328 -12.67 41.25 1.22
N ASP A 329 -12.06 41.84 2.24
CA ASP A 329 -12.66 41.97 3.57
C ASP A 329 -13.38 43.31 3.68
N VAL A 330 -14.65 43.26 4.07
CA VAL A 330 -15.50 44.44 4.22
C VAL A 330 -15.68 44.73 5.72
N PRO A 331 -15.26 45.91 6.20
CA PRO A 331 -15.30 46.22 7.62
C PRO A 331 -16.74 46.25 8.15
N LYS A 332 -16.98 45.58 9.29
CA LYS A 332 -18.30 45.55 9.94
C LYS A 332 -18.70 46.87 10.58
N LYS A 333 -17.73 47.74 10.87
CA LYS A 333 -17.93 49.04 11.50
C LYS A 333 -17.08 50.05 10.74
N ILE A 334 -17.70 51.16 10.38
CA ILE A 334 -17.08 52.29 9.70
C ILE A 334 -17.35 53.54 10.52
N SER A 335 -16.41 54.48 10.49
CA SER A 335 -16.54 55.81 11.08
C SER A 335 -17.48 56.70 10.25
N GLU A 336 -18.00 57.79 10.84
CA GLU A 336 -18.88 58.73 10.13
C GLU A 336 -18.21 59.29 8.86
N ARG A 337 -16.92 59.58 8.93
CA ARG A 337 -16.14 60.07 7.79
C ARG A 337 -15.95 59.03 6.70
N GLU A 338 -15.71 57.77 7.06
CA GLU A 338 -15.62 56.67 6.08
C GLU A 338 -16.97 56.43 5.41
N GLU A 339 -18.07 56.52 6.16
CA GLU A 339 -19.42 56.39 5.62
C GLU A 339 -19.77 57.52 4.64
N GLU A 340 -19.41 58.77 4.96
CA GLU A 340 -19.56 59.90 4.04
C GLU A 340 -18.82 59.66 2.71
N LEU A 341 -17.54 59.28 2.77
CA LEU A 341 -16.73 58.99 1.59
C LEU A 341 -17.25 57.82 0.75
N LEU A 342 -17.77 56.77 1.40
CA LEU A 342 -18.35 55.62 0.69
C LEU A 342 -19.66 55.98 0.00
N ARG A 343 -20.44 56.92 0.54
CA ARG A 343 -21.65 57.42 -0.12
C ARG A 343 -21.31 58.29 -1.33
N GLU A 344 -20.33 59.18 -1.21
CA GLU A 344 -19.84 59.95 -2.37
C GLU A 344 -19.36 59.01 -3.49
N LEU A 345 -18.62 57.96 -3.14
CA LEU A 345 -18.20 56.94 -4.10
C LEU A 345 -19.41 56.25 -4.76
N ALA A 346 -20.42 55.88 -3.98
CA ALA A 346 -21.61 55.24 -4.51
C ALA A 346 -22.41 56.15 -5.47
N GLU A 347 -22.47 57.46 -5.21
CA GLU A 347 -23.08 58.43 -6.12
C GLU A 347 -22.34 58.48 -7.46
N ILE A 348 -20.99 58.45 -7.43
CA ILE A 348 -20.14 58.42 -8.63
C ILE A 348 -20.32 57.12 -9.41
N GLU A 349 -20.39 55.98 -8.71
CA GLU A 349 -20.60 54.66 -9.33
C GLU A 349 -22.07 54.42 -9.74
N HIS A 350 -22.97 55.35 -9.42
CA HIS A 350 -24.42 55.21 -9.57
C HIS A 350 -24.97 53.93 -8.91
N ALA A 351 -24.38 53.55 -7.78
CA ALA A 351 -24.75 52.36 -7.02
C ALA A 351 -25.93 52.65 -6.08
N GLU A 352 -26.93 51.76 -6.06
CA GLU A 352 -28.04 51.84 -5.12
C GLU A 352 -27.57 51.45 -3.70
N VAL A 353 -27.42 52.44 -2.82
CA VAL A 353 -27.08 52.21 -1.41
C VAL A 353 -28.29 52.50 -0.53
N SER A 354 -28.57 51.60 0.42
CA SER A 354 -29.67 51.78 1.38
C SER A 354 -29.46 53.04 2.20
N SER A 355 -30.42 53.96 2.15
CA SER A 355 -30.21 55.32 2.60
C SER A 355 -30.05 55.49 4.12
N HIS A 356 -30.39 54.52 4.98
CA HIS A 356 -30.19 54.58 6.44
C HIS A 356 -30.02 53.16 7.02
N ARG A 357 -29.47 53.04 8.25
CA ARG A 357 -29.78 51.92 9.16
C ARG A 357 -31.31 51.82 9.28
N SER A 358 -31.95 51.06 8.41
CA SER A 358 -33.40 50.91 8.39
C SER A 358 -33.73 49.42 8.43
N PRO A 359 -34.57 48.97 9.38
CA PRO A 359 -34.96 47.58 9.57
C PRO A 359 -36.01 47.17 8.53
N ASN A 360 -35.72 47.34 7.24
CA ASN A 360 -36.63 46.92 6.18
C ASN A 360 -35.89 46.38 4.97
N ARG A 361 -35.60 45.09 5.08
CA ARG A 361 -35.02 44.19 4.08
C ARG A 361 -36.09 43.80 3.05
N ASN A 362 -36.74 44.77 2.41
CA ASN A 362 -37.99 44.54 1.66
C ASN A 362 -38.01 45.03 0.21
N SER A 363 -36.87 45.33 -0.45
CA SER A 363 -36.92 45.68 -1.90
C SER A 363 -36.54 44.52 -2.82
N PHE A 364 -35.57 43.68 -2.42
CA PHE A 364 -35.11 42.58 -3.27
C PHE A 364 -35.91 41.28 -3.07
N PHE A 365 -36.23 40.94 -1.81
CA PHE A 365 -37.02 39.74 -1.49
C PHE A 365 -38.50 39.86 -1.88
N ASP A 366 -39.05 41.07 -1.88
CA ASP A 366 -40.44 41.29 -2.30
C ASP A 366 -40.58 41.22 -3.84
N LYS A 367 -39.58 41.72 -4.60
CA LYS A 367 -39.50 41.51 -6.06
C LYS A 367 -39.32 40.03 -6.44
N LEU A 368 -38.58 39.26 -5.64
CA LEU A 368 -38.44 37.81 -5.81
C LEU A 368 -39.76 37.08 -5.53
N LYS A 369 -40.50 37.47 -4.48
CA LYS A 369 -41.83 36.90 -4.21
C LYS A 369 -42.82 37.19 -5.34
N GLU A 370 -42.86 38.41 -5.86
CA GLU A 370 -43.70 38.77 -7.01
C GLU A 370 -43.40 37.93 -8.26
N TYR A 371 -42.11 37.62 -8.52
CA TYR A 371 -41.70 36.77 -9.63
C TYR A 371 -42.19 35.32 -9.49
N PHE A 372 -42.10 34.75 -8.28
CA PHE A 372 -42.57 33.38 -8.02
C PHE A 372 -44.10 33.26 -7.91
N THR A 373 -44.84 34.33 -7.61
CA THR A 373 -46.30 34.33 -7.61
C THR A 373 -46.95 34.50 -8.98
N HIS A 374 -46.18 34.89 -10.01
CA HIS A 374 -46.65 35.07 -11.39
C HIS A 374 -46.34 33.88 -12.31
N SER A 375 -45.89 32.74 -11.75
CA SER A 375 -45.47 31.55 -12.52
C SER A 375 -46.41 30.34 -12.38
N ASP A 376 -47.67 30.53 -11.96
CA ASP A 376 -48.72 29.49 -11.94
C ASP A 376 -49.73 29.67 -13.08
#